data_AF-A0A7C4MBQ2-F1
#
_entry.id   AF-A0A7C4MBQ2-F1
#
_cell.length_a   1.000
_cell.length_b   1.000
_cell.length_c   1.000
_cell.angle_alpha   90.00
_cell.angle_beta   90.00
_cell.angle_gamma   90.00
#
_symmetry.space_group_name_H-M   'P 1'
#
loop_
_entity.id
_entity.type
_entity.pdbx_description
1 polymer ?
#
loop_
_entity_poly.entity_id
_entity_poly.type
_entity_poly.pdbx_seq_one_letter_code
_entity_poly.pdbx_strand_id
1 'polypeptide(L)' 'MGKEETEARLNFLTKIIGLIMLMIGLFIEYGIMTTTIYPPVAGIFQMIAIILIVVGTVSLVVKIV' A
#
# COMPACT_ATOMS: atom_id res chain seq x y z
N MET A 1 -23.75 17.70 -9.19
CA MET A 1 -23.14 16.39 -8.85
C MET A 1 -23.61 16.01 -7.47
N GLY A 2 -24.35 14.90 -7.35
CA GLY A 2 -24.84 14.41 -6.07
C GLY A 2 -23.67 13.97 -5.19
N LYS A 3 -23.75 14.21 -3.88
CA LYS A 3 -22.69 13.87 -2.91
C LYS A 3 -22.22 12.40 -3.04
N GLU A 4 -23.16 11.50 -3.33
CA GLU A 4 -22.93 10.07 -3.56
C GLU A 4 -21.97 9.78 -4.74
N GLU A 5 -22.02 10.57 -5.81
CA GLU A 5 -21.13 10.38 -6.97
C GLU A 5 -19.69 10.78 -6.64
N THR A 6 -19.54 11.85 -5.84
CA THR A 6 -18.22 12.31 -5.37
C THR A 6 -17.61 11.32 -4.38
N GLU A 7 -18.40 10.78 -3.45
CA GLU A 7 -17.98 9.75 -2.49
C GLU A 7 -17.60 8.43 -3.19
N ALA A 8 -18.35 8.02 -4.21
CA ALA A 8 -18.02 6.84 -5.01
C ALA A 8 -16.69 7.01 -5.77
N ARG A 9 -16.46 8.19 -6.37
CA ARG A 9 -15.19 8.51 -7.05
C ARG A 9 -14.02 8.55 -6.07
N LEU A 10 -14.20 9.15 -4.90
CA LEU A 10 -13.16 9.22 -3.87
C LEU A 10 -12.81 7.83 -3.35
N ASN A 11 -13.81 6.99 -3.07
CA ASN A 11 -13.59 5.59 -2.70
C ASN A 11 -12.82 4.81 -3.76
N PHE A 12 -13.16 5.01 -5.03
CA PHE A 12 -12.46 4.35 -6.13
C PHE A 12 -10.99 4.78 -6.20
N LEU A 13 -10.72 6.08 -6.08
CA LEU A 13 -9.36 6.62 -6.05
C LEU A 13 -8.56 6.09 -4.86
N THR A 14 -9.15 6.07 -3.65
CA THR A 14 -8.50 5.52 -2.45
C THR A 14 -8.16 4.05 -2.63
N LYS A 15 -9.03 3.26 -3.27
CA LYS A 15 -8.74 1.85 -3.57
C LYS A 15 -7.60 1.70 -4.57
N ILE A 16 -7.53 2.53 -5.60
CA ILE A 16 -6.40 2.50 -6.55
C ILE A 16 -5.10 2.84 -5.84
N ILE A 17 -5.09 3.90 -5.03
CA ILE A 17 -3.90 4.31 -4.26
C ILE A 17 -3.49 3.19 -3.29
N GLY A 18 -4.46 2.61 -2.59
CA GLY A 18 -4.24 1.47 -1.69
C GLY A 18 -3.62 0.26 -2.40
N LEU A 19 -4.12 -0.06 -3.60
CA LEU A 19 -3.56 -1.14 -4.41
C LEU A 19 -2.12 -0.86 -4.83
N ILE A 20 -1.81 0.36 -5.26
CA ILE A 20 -0.46 0.75 -5.65
C ILE A 20 0.49 0.63 -4.45
N MET A 21 0.10 1.14 -3.28
CA MET A 21 0.89 1.03 -2.05
C MET A 21 1.16 -0.43 -1.68
N LEU A 22 0.13 -1.27 -1.73
CA LEU A 22 0.25 -2.70 -1.46
C LEU A 22 1.24 -3.38 -2.41
N MET A 23 1.12 -3.10 -3.72
CA MET A 23 2.01 -3.66 -4.74
C MET A 23 3.46 -3.23 -4.53
N ILE A 24 3.71 -1.97 -4.20
CA ILE A 24 5.06 -1.46 -3.91
C ILE A 24 5.62 -2.16 -2.67
N GLY A 25 4.84 -2.27 -1.59
CA GLY A 25 5.28 -2.94 -0.37
C GLY A 25 5.65 -4.41 -0.61
N LEU A 26 4.81 -5.15 -1.34
CA LEU A 26 5.11 -6.54 -1.71
C LEU A 26 6.34 -6.67 -2.62
N PHE A 27 6.54 -5.72 -3.53
CA PHE A 27 7.71 -5.70 -4.41
C PHE A 27 9.00 -5.46 -3.62
N ILE A 28 8.99 -4.55 -2.65
CA ILE A 28 10.12 -4.31 -1.75
C ILE A 28 10.45 -5.58 -0.95
N GLU A 29 9.43 -6.22 -0.36
CA GLU A 29 9.62 -7.46 0.41
C GLU A 29 10.23 -8.58 -0.45
N TYR A 30 9.73 -8.74 -1.68
CA TYR A 30 10.30 -9.68 -2.65
C TYR A 30 11.75 -9.34 -3.01
N GLY A 31 12.07 -8.06 -3.19
CA GLY A 31 13.42 -7.58 -3.43
C GLY A 31 14.38 -7.92 -2.29
N ILE A 32 13.94 -7.72 -1.04
CA ILE A 32 14.73 -8.08 0.16
C ILE A 32 15.00 -9.59 0.20
N MET A 33 14.02 -10.43 -0.14
CA MET A 33 14.20 -11.89 -0.15
C MET A 33 15.14 -12.38 -1.26
N THR A 34 15.17 -11.68 -2.40
CA THR A 34 15.88 -12.14 -3.60
C THR A 34 17.24 -11.49 -3.81
N THR A 35 17.56 -10.42 -3.07
CA THR A 35 18.83 -9.70 -3.20
C THR A 35 19.60 -9.70 -1.89
N THR A 36 20.92 -9.79 -1.97
CA THR A 36 21.80 -9.71 -0.79
C THR A 36 21.96 -8.25 -0.39
N ILE A 37 21.12 -7.79 0.55
CA ILE A 37 21.15 -6.44 1.11
C ILE A 37 21.88 -6.46 2.45
N TYR A 38 22.67 -5.43 2.74
CA TYR A 38 23.30 -5.26 4.05
C TYR A 38 22.23 -5.27 5.16
N PRO A 39 22.35 -6.10 6.23
CA PRO A 39 21.23 -6.42 7.12
C PRO A 39 20.54 -5.21 7.78
N PRO A 40 21.25 -4.16 8.26
CA PRO A 40 20.62 -2.96 8.78
C PRO A 40 19.76 -2.22 7.75
N VAL A 41 20.17 -2.22 6.49
CA VAL A 41 19.44 -1.56 5.40
C VAL A 41 18.21 -2.39 5.03
N ALA A 42 18.35 -3.72 4.96
CA ALA A 42 17.23 -4.64 4.75
C ALA A 42 16.13 -4.45 5.80
N GLY A 43 16.49 -4.29 7.08
CA GLY A 43 15.52 -4.05 8.16
C GLY A 43 14.72 -2.75 7.99
N ILE A 44 15.37 -1.67 7.53
CA ILE A 44 14.68 -0.39 7.26
C ILE A 44 13.70 -0.55 6.09
N PHE A 45 14.14 -1.17 4.99
CA PHE A 45 13.27 -1.42 3.84
C PHE A 45 12.10 -2.36 4.19
N GLN A 46 12.34 -3.35 5.06
CA GLN A 46 11.28 -4.24 5.54
C GLN A 46 10.24 -3.50 6.38
N MET A 47 10.66 -2.58 7.27
CA MET A 47 9.73 -1.71 7.99
C MET A 47 8.88 -0.86 7.04
N ILE A 48 9.49 -0.26 6.02
CA ILE A 48 8.78 0.52 5.00
C ILE A 48 7.79 -0.36 4.23
N ALA A 49 8.21 -1.57 3.82
CA ALA A 49 7.36 -2.52 3.12
C ALA A 49 6.14 -2.90 3.96
N ILE A 50 6.33 -3.20 5.25
CA ILE A 50 5.23 -3.53 6.18
C ILE A 50 4.25 -2.36 6.29
N ILE A 51 4.73 -1.13 6.45
CA ILE A 51 3.87 0.06 6.52
C ILE A 51 3.04 0.20 5.24
N LEU A 52 3.66 0.07 4.07
CA LEU A 52 2.99 0.16 2.78
C LEU A 52 1.94 -0.94 2.59
N ILE A 53 2.26 -2.18 2.98
CA ILE A 53 1.33 -3.32 2.92
C ILE A 53 0.13 -3.08 3.82
N VAL A 54 0.34 -2.63 5.06
CA VAL A 54 -0.74 -2.38 6.02
C VAL A 54 -1.62 -1.23 5.53
N VAL A 55 -1.04 -0.07 5.17
CA VAL A 55 -1.80 1.09 4.69
C VAL A 55 -2.54 0.78 3.40
N GLY A 56 -1.90 0.06 2.48
CA GLY A 56 -2.50 -0.37 1.22
C GLY A 56 -3.69 -1.30 1.45
N THR A 57 -3.54 -2.29 2.33
CA THR A 57 -4.62 -3.22 2.70
C THR A 57 -5.78 -2.51 3.36
N VAL A 58 -5.50 -1.62 4.33
CA VAL A 58 -6.54 -0.83 5.00
C VAL A 58 -7.31 0.03 4.01
N SER A 59 -6.63 0.67 3.07
CA SER A 59 -7.24 1.51 2.04
C SER A 59 -8.12 0.72 1.05
N LEU A 60 -7.86 -0.57 0.87
CA LEU A 60 -8.68 -1.47 0.03
C LEU A 60 -9.94 -1.97 0.75
N VAL A 61 -9.81 -2.24 2.06
CA VAL A 61 -10.86 -2.83 2.90
C VAL A 61 -11.80 -1.76 3.46
N VAL A 62 -11.28 -0.62 3.88
CA VAL A 62 -12.07 0.46 4.45
C VAL A 62 -12.83 1.19 3.35
N LYS A 63 -14.14 1.27 3.51
CA LYS A 63 -15.01 2.11 2.69
C LYS A 63 -15.10 3.49 3.34
N ILE A 64 -14.76 4.53 2.60
CA ILE A 64 -15.00 5.92 3.00
C ILE A 64 -16.51 6.14 2.85
N VAL A 65 -17.19 6.41 3.97
CA VAL A 65 -18.64 6.68 4.04
C VAL A 65 -18.84 8.17 4.29
#